data_AF-A0A810QG80-F1
#
_entry.id   AF-A0A810QG80-F1
#
_cell.length_a   1.000
_cell.length_b   1.000
_cell.length_c   1.000
_cell.angle_alpha   90.00
_cell.angle_beta   90.00
_cell.angle_gamma   90.00
#
_symmetry.space_group_name_H-M   'P 1'
#
loop_
_entity.id
_entity.type
_entity.pdbx_description
1 polymer ?
#
loop_
_entity_poly.entity_id
_entity_poly.type
_entity_poly.pdbx_seq_one_letter_code
_entity_poly.pdbx_strand_id
1 'polypeptide(L)' 'MCEMTDLERLAAYDRMYADLLREREQVLSNMERLRAAGKNRGVTYQQLLAQKLTVQNLIGRFEIYGIRET' A
#
# COMPACT_ATOMS: atom_id res chain seq x y z
N MET A 1 -12.21 -20.60 22.05
CA MET A 1 -11.65 -19.39 21.42
C MET A 1 -12.81 -18.45 21.19
N CYS A 2 -12.73 -17.19 21.60
CA CYS A 2 -13.78 -16.22 21.29
C CYS A 2 -13.72 -15.95 19.78
N GLU A 3 -14.79 -16.26 19.06
CA GLU A 3 -14.85 -15.97 17.62
C GLU A 3 -14.97 -14.45 17.42
N MET A 4 -14.22 -13.93 16.46
CA MET A 4 -14.23 -12.52 16.12
C MET A 4 -15.62 -12.13 15.61
N THR A 5 -16.19 -11.07 16.15
CA THR A 5 -17.47 -10.54 15.68
C THR A 5 -17.35 -10.02 14.25
N ASP A 6 -18.46 -9.93 13.52
CA ASP A 6 -18.46 -9.35 12.17
C ASP A 6 -17.94 -7.90 12.17
N LEU A 7 -18.21 -7.14 13.24
CA LEU A 7 -17.72 -5.77 13.39
C LEU A 7 -16.20 -5.71 13.57
N GLU A 8 -15.64 -6.59 14.40
CA GLU A 8 -14.19 -6.69 14.58
C GLU A 8 -13.49 -7.16 13.29
N ARG A 9 -14.12 -8.07 12.54
CA ARG A 9 -13.67 -8.49 11.21
C ARG A 9 -13.66 -7.34 10.22
N LEU A 10 -14.72 -6.56 10.16
CA LEU A 10 -14.79 -5.37 9.31
C LEU A 10 -13.71 -4.34 9.69
N ALA A 11 -13.55 -4.04 10.98
CA ALA A 11 -12.53 -3.12 11.46
C ALA A 11 -11.09 -3.61 11.14
N ALA A 12 -10.86 -4.93 11.10
CA ALA A 12 -9.59 -5.48 10.64
C ALA A 12 -9.35 -5.25 9.15
N TYR A 13 -10.38 -5.39 8.31
CA TYR A 13 -10.29 -5.05 6.89
C TYR A 13 -10.05 -3.56 6.66
N ASP A 14 -10.72 -2.67 7.40
CA ASP A 14 -10.52 -1.22 7.30
C ASP A 14 -9.09 -0.82 7.66
N ARG A 15 -8.55 -1.37 8.76
CA ARG A 15 -7.15 -1.14 9.16
C ARG A 15 -6.17 -1.62 8.09
N MET A 16 -6.41 -2.80 7.53
CA MET A 16 -5.54 -3.34 6.47
C MET A 16 -5.57 -2.48 5.21
N TYR A 17 -6.73 -1.97 4.81
CA TYR A 17 -6.81 -1.03 3.68
C TYR A 17 -6.04 0.27 3.98
N ALA A 18 -6.18 0.82 5.19
CA ALA A 18 -5.42 1.99 5.63
C ALA A 18 -3.89 1.74 5.69
N ASP A 19 -3.46 0.52 6.05
CA ASP A 19 -2.05 0.11 5.99
C ASP A 19 -1.52 0.10 4.55
N LEU A 20 -2.29 -0.43 3.58
CA LEU A 20 -1.91 -0.42 2.17
C LEU A 20 -1.76 1.00 1.60
N LEU A 21 -2.65 1.92 1.98
CA LEU A 21 -2.57 3.32 1.58
C LEU A 21 -1.29 3.97 2.13
N ARG A 22 -0.98 3.77 3.42
CA ARG A 22 0.26 4.25 4.03
C ARG A 22 1.50 3.63 3.41
N GLU A 23 1.47 2.34 3.08
CA GLU A 23 2.58 1.68 2.39
C GLU A 23 2.84 2.31 1.01
N ARG A 24 1.77 2.58 0.24
CA ARG A 24 1.86 3.27 -1.06
C ARG A 24 2.55 4.63 -0.91
N GLU A 25 2.13 5.44 0.04
CA GLU A 25 2.72 6.76 0.31
C GLU A 25 4.20 6.64 0.71
N GLN A 26 4.53 5.70 1.59
CA GLN A 26 5.89 5.49 2.04
C GLN A 26 6.83 5.07 0.89
N VAL A 27 6.37 4.17 0.02
CA VAL A 27 7.12 3.74 -1.17
C VAL A 27 7.35 4.92 -2.11
N LEU A 28 6.31 5.72 -2.38
CA LEU A 28 6.42 6.90 -3.25
C LEU A 28 7.42 7.93 -2.69
N SER A 29 7.33 8.25 -1.40
CA SER A 29 8.27 9.15 -0.71
C SER A 29 9.71 8.63 -0.80
N ASN A 30 9.93 7.33 -0.58
CA ASN A 30 11.28 6.75 -0.67
C ASN A 30 11.84 6.80 -2.09
N MET A 31 11.01 6.52 -3.10
CA MET A 31 11.41 6.65 -4.51
C MET A 31 11.75 8.10 -4.87
N GLU A 32 11.00 9.08 -4.37
CA GLU A 32 11.27 10.50 -4.59
C GLU A 32 12.60 10.92 -3.97
N ARG A 33 12.89 10.50 -2.73
CA ARG A 33 14.19 10.73 -2.09
C ARG A 33 15.35 10.18 -2.91
N LEU A 34 15.23 8.95 -3.42
CA LEU A 34 16.26 8.36 -4.28
C LEU A 34 16.40 9.11 -5.61
N ARG A 35 15.30 9.58 -6.19
CA ARG A 35 15.31 10.37 -7.42
C ARG A 35 16.01 11.71 -7.22
N ALA A 36 15.69 12.42 -6.13
CA ALA A 36 16.34 13.68 -5.77
C ALA A 36 17.86 13.51 -5.54
N ALA A 37 18.28 12.34 -5.04
CA ALA A 37 19.69 11.97 -4.89
C ALA A 37 20.36 11.42 -6.17
N GLY A 38 19.67 11.39 -7.32
CA GLY A 38 20.19 10.85 -8.58
C GLY A 38 20.30 9.32 -8.65
N LYS A 39 19.69 8.58 -7.71
CA LYS A 39 19.80 7.12 -7.56
C LYS A 39 18.63 6.35 -8.18
N ASN A 40 18.11 6.80 -9.32
CA ASN A 40 16.93 6.23 -9.98
C ASN A 40 17.19 4.95 -10.81
N ARG A 41 18.44 4.50 -10.94
CA ARG A 41 18.82 3.27 -11.66
C ARG A 41 19.34 2.14 -10.76
N GLY A 42 19.43 2.37 -9.45
CA GLY A 42 19.96 1.39 -8.50
C GLY A 42 18.97 0.25 -8.21
N VAL A 43 19.49 -0.88 -7.73
CA VAL A 43 18.69 -2.05 -7.31
C VAL A 43 17.59 -1.66 -6.33
N THR A 44 17.90 -0.79 -5.36
CA THR A 44 16.93 -0.29 -4.38
C THR A 44 15.75 0.44 -5.04
N TYR A 45 16.00 1.25 -6.07
CA TYR A 45 14.92 1.94 -6.78
C TYR A 45 14.04 0.97 -7.57
N GLN A 46 14.64 -0.05 -8.18
CA GLN A 46 13.89 -1.10 -8.89
C GLN A 46 13.04 -1.95 -7.93
N GLN A 47 13.56 -2.27 -6.74
CA GLN A 47 12.80 -2.95 -5.70
C GLN A 47 11.60 -2.12 -5.24
N LEU A 48 11.79 -0.83 -4.99
CA LEU A 48 10.69 0.08 -4.64
C LEU A 48 9.67 0.23 -5.78
N LEU A 49 10.11 0.23 -7.04
CA LEU A 49 9.20 0.25 -8.19
C LEU A 49 8.35 -1.02 -8.25
N ALA A 50 8.93 -2.19 -8.02
CA ALA A 50 8.18 -3.44 -7.94
C ALA A 50 7.16 -3.41 -6.79
N GLN A 51 7.58 -2.96 -5.60
CA GLN A 51 6.70 -2.81 -4.43
C GLN A 51 5.54 -1.84 -4.72
N LYS A 52 5.82 -0.71 -5.37
CA LYS A 52 4.79 0.25 -5.80
C LYS A 52 3.72 -0.43 -6.65
N LEU A 53 4.12 -1.21 -7.65
CA LEU A 53 3.18 -1.90 -8.54
C LEU A 53 2.34 -2.94 -7.78
N THR A 54 2.95 -3.69 -6.85
CA THR A 54 2.24 -4.65 -6.01
C THR A 54 1.19 -3.96 -5.14
N VAL A 55 1.55 -2.91 -4.41
CA VAL A 55 0.63 -2.19 -3.53
C VAL A 55 -0.49 -1.51 -4.34
N GLN A 56 -0.16 -0.92 -5.50
CA GLN A 56 -1.17 -0.37 -6.41
C GLN A 56 -2.14 -1.42 -6.93
N ASN A 57 -1.66 -2.63 -7.27
CA ASN A 57 -2.54 -3.72 -7.67
C ASN A 57 -3.50 -4.12 -6.54
N LEU A 58 -2.99 -4.22 -5.31
CA LEU A 58 -3.80 -4.58 -4.15
C LEU A 58 -4.88 -3.53 -3.89
N ILE A 59 -4.52 -2.24 -3.86
CA ILE A 59 -5.49 -1.14 -3.70
C ILE A 59 -6.53 -1.16 -4.82
N GLY A 60 -6.11 -1.35 -6.08
CA GLY A 60 -7.03 -1.45 -7.22
C GLY A 60 -8.06 -2.58 -7.09
N ARG A 61 -7.74 -3.68 -6.38
CA ARG A 61 -8.72 -4.74 -6.10
C ARG A 61 -9.85 -4.26 -5.18
N PHE A 62 -9.58 -3.38 -4.22
CA PHE A 62 -10.61 -2.77 -3.37
C PHE A 62 -11.50 -1.81 -4.16
N GLU A 63 -10.89 -1.03 -5.06
CA GLU A 63 -11.61 -0.06 -5.88
C GLU A 63 -12.66 -0.70 -6.79
N ILE A 64 -12.43 -1.95 -7.26
CA ILE A 64 -13.40 -2.74 -8.04
C ILE A 64 -14.71 -2.96 -7.27
N TYR A 65 -14.63 -3.05 -5.93
CA TYR A 65 -15.80 -3.22 -5.05
C TYR A 65 -16.33 -1.88 -4.51
N GLY A 66 -15.83 -0.75 -5.02
CA GLY A 66 -16.24 0.59 -4.58
C GLY A 66 -15.61 1.05 -3.26
N ILE A 67 -14.66 0.29 -2.70
CA ILE A 67 -13.92 0.69 -1.50
C ILE A 67 -12.79 1.62 -1.94
N ARG A 68 -12.85 2.88 -1.50
CA ARG A 68 -11.92 3.93 -1.89
C ARG A 68 -11.43 4.68 -0.67
N GLU A 69 -10.24 5.27 -0.81
CA GLU A 69 -9.75 6.32 0.08
C GLU A 69 -10.81 7.42 0.20
N THR A 70 -11.16 7.78 1.42
CA THR A 70 -12.22 8.73 1.75
C THR A 70 -11.69 10.15 1.79
#